data_AF-A0A531MM92-F1
#
_entry.id   AF-A0A531MM92-F1
#
_cell.length_a   1.000
_cell.length_b   1.000
_cell.length_c   1.000
_cell.angle_alpha   90.00
_cell.angle_beta   90.00
_cell.angle_gamma   90.00
#
_symmetry.space_group_name_H-M   'P 1'
#
loop_
_entity.id
_entity.type
_entity.pdbx_description
1 polymer ?
#
loop_
_entity_poly.entity_id
_entity_poly.type
_entity_poly.pdbx_seq_one_letter_code
_entity_poly.pdbx_strand_id
1 'polypeptide(L)' 'MSGRWARTMLSAYRFAGAAAYPLVGPYVAWRTSRGKEDRNRRRERYGVAGRPRPEGPVIWIHAASVG' A
#
# COMPACT_ATOMS: atom_id res chain seq x y z
N MET A 1 -28.69 -2.90 8.47
CA MET A 1 -27.69 -2.47 9.50
C MET A 1 -27.99 -1.04 9.90
N SER A 2 -28.13 -0.73 11.20
CA SER A 2 -28.37 0.66 11.63
C SER A 2 -27.17 1.55 11.30
N GLY A 3 -27.38 2.82 10.93
CA GLY A 3 -26.29 3.75 10.60
C GLY A 3 -25.31 4.04 11.75
N ARG A 4 -25.63 3.66 12.98
CA ARG A 4 -24.71 3.73 14.13
C ARG A 4 -23.66 2.62 14.08
N TRP A 5 -24.10 1.38 13.83
CA TRP A 5 -23.21 0.22 13.68
C TRP A 5 -22.24 0.38 12.50
N ALA A 6 -22.71 0.89 11.36
CA ALA A 6 -21.86 1.15 10.20
C ALA A 6 -20.73 2.16 10.52
N ARG A 7 -21.07 3.24 11.25
CA ARG A 7 -20.08 4.25 11.69
C ARG A 7 -19.07 3.68 12.67
N THR A 8 -19.52 2.92 13.67
CA THR A 8 -18.62 2.28 14.64
C THR A 8 -17.65 1.33 13.95
N MET A 9 -18.13 0.49 13.03
CA MET A 9 -17.28 -0.44 12.27
C MET A 9 -16.26 0.30 11.40
N LEU A 10 -16.68 1.35 10.69
CA LEU A 10 -15.76 2.15 9.87
C LEU A 10 -14.70 2.85 10.72
N SER A 11 -15.08 3.40 11.89
CA SER A 11 -14.13 4.00 12.82
C SER A 11 -13.12 2.97 13.33
N ALA A 12 -13.58 1.79 13.75
CA ALA A 12 -12.70 0.71 14.19
C ALA A 12 -11.71 0.29 13.09
N TYR A 13 -12.19 0.13 11.84
CA TYR A 13 -11.35 -0.17 10.69
C TYR A 13 -10.27 0.88 10.45
N ARG A 14 -10.62 2.17 10.51
CA ARG A 14 -9.67 3.28 10.34
C ARG A 14 -8.62 3.30 11.46
N PHE A 15 -9.04 3.11 12.70
CA PHE A 15 -8.12 3.07 13.84
C PHE A 15 -7.18 1.86 13.78
N ALA A 16 -7.69 0.69 13.42
CA ALA A 16 -6.86 -0.49 13.21
C ALA A 16 -5.79 -0.25 12.12
N GLY A 17 -6.17 0.36 11.00
CA GLY A 17 -5.23 0.74 9.93
C GLY A 17 -4.18 1.75 10.41
N ALA A 18 -4.60 2.78 11.14
CA ALA A 18 -3.69 3.79 11.69
C ALA A 18 -2.69 3.18 12.69
N ALA A 19 -3.16 2.28 13.56
CA ALA A 19 -2.32 1.58 14.53
C ALA A 19 -1.32 0.62 13.85
N ALA A 20 -1.72 0.00 12.74
CA ALA A 20 -0.87 -0.91 11.97
C ALA A 20 0.16 -0.17 11.08
N TYR A 21 -0.13 1.07 10.65
CA TYR A 21 0.71 1.85 9.76
C TYR A 21 2.21 1.89 10.09
N PRO A 22 2.66 2.16 11.35
CA PRO A 22 4.09 2.18 11.68
C PRO A 22 4.80 0.84 11.42
N LEU A 23 4.08 -0.28 11.36
CA LEU A 23 4.66 -1.61 11.11
C LEU A 23 4.90 -1.90 9.62
N VAL A 24 4.32 -1.11 8.71
CA VAL A 24 4.47 -1.29 7.26
C VAL A 24 5.92 -1.13 6.82
N GLY A 25 6.64 -0.15 7.39
CA GLY A 25 8.05 0.10 7.10
C GLY A 25 8.95 -1.11 7.33
N PRO A 26 8.99 -1.63 8.57
CA PRO A 26 9.72 -2.85 8.91
C PRO A 26 9.27 -4.08 8.09
N TYR A 27 7.96 -4.24 7.85
CA TYR A 27 7.44 -5.35 7.07
C TYR A 27 7.99 -5.37 5.63
N VAL A 28 7.97 -4.22 4.94
CA VAL A 28 8.54 -4.08 3.59
C VAL A 28 10.05 -4.28 3.59
N ALA A 29 10.76 -3.82 4.62
CA ALA A 29 12.19 -4.06 4.77
C ALA A 29 12.52 -5.56 4.91
N TRP A 30 11.74 -6.29 5.71
CA TRP A 30 11.85 -7.75 5.83
C TRP A 30 11.53 -8.48 4.52
N ARG A 31 10.48 -8.07 3.80
CA ARG A 31 10.17 -8.62 2.46
C ARG A 31 11.33 -8.40 1.47
N THR A 32 11.97 -7.23 1.54
CA THR A 32 13.15 -6.90 0.72
C THR A 32 14.32 -7.82 1.06
N SER A 33 14.59 -8.11 2.34
CA SER A 33 15.67 -9.03 2.72
C SER A 33 15.40 -10.48 2.30
N ARG A 34 14.13 -10.86 2.12
CA ARG A 34 13.70 -12.15 1.56
C ARG A 34 13.72 -12.19 0.02
N GLY A 35 14.18 -11.13 -0.65
CA GLY A 35 14.23 -11.04 -2.12
C GLY A 35 12.86 -10.95 -2.79
N LYS A 36 11.79 -10.69 -2.02
CA LYS A 36 10.42 -10.54 -2.54
C LYS A 36 10.14 -9.15 -3.09
N GLU A 37 11.05 -8.20 -2.88
CA GLU A 37 10.97 -6.82 -3.32
C GLU A 37 12.31 -6.37 -3.91
N ASP A 38 12.26 -5.49 -4.91
CA ASP A 38 13.45 -4.83 -5.45
C ASP A 38 13.92 -3.72 -4.50
N ARG A 39 15.15 -3.86 -3.99
CA ARG A 39 15.77 -2.93 -3.04
C ARG A 39 15.86 -1.49 -3.59
N ASN A 40 16.15 -1.34 -4.88
CA ASN A 40 16.29 -0.03 -5.53
C ASN A 40 14.94 0.64 -5.79
N ARG A 41 13.87 -0.15 -5.87
CA ARG A 41 12.49 0.31 -6.14
C ARG A 41 11.57 0.27 -4.92
N ARG A 42 12.10 -0.01 -3.72
CA ARG A 42 11.34 -0.09 -2.47
C ARG A 42 10.45 1.14 -2.21
N ARG A 43 10.88 2.33 -2.63
CA ARG A 43 10.14 3.59 -2.46
C ARG A 43 8.81 3.60 -3.24
N GLU A 44 8.70 2.85 -4.32
CA GLU A 44 7.46 2.73 -5.10
C GLU A 44 6.34 2.09 -4.29
N ARG A 45 6.66 1.22 -3.31
CA ARG A 45 5.67 0.64 -2.38
C ARG A 45 5.00 1.68 -1.48
N TYR A 46 5.60 2.86 -1.35
CA TYR A 46 5.06 3.99 -0.59
C TYR A 46 4.46 5.07 -1.51
N GLY A 47 4.25 4.77 -2.80
CA GLY A 47 3.69 5.71 -3.77
C GLY A 47 4.70 6.71 -4.34
N VAL A 48 5.99 6.58 -4.03
CA VAL A 48 7.04 7.42 -4.61
C VAL A 48 7.49 6.80 -5.93
N ALA A 49 6.93 7.31 -7.03
CA ALA A 49 7.28 6.83 -8.37
C ALA A 49 8.75 7.12 -8.70
N GLY A 50 9.44 6.15 -9.32
CA GLY A 50 10.82 6.31 -9.78
C GLY A 50 10.97 7.09 -11.09
N ARG A 51 9.86 7.44 -11.75
CA ARG A 51 9.82 8.18 -13.02
C ARG A 51 8.70 9.22 -13.00
N PRO A 52 8.88 10.35 -13.69
CA PRO A 52 7.82 11.33 -13.85
C PRO A 52 6.66 10.72 -14.65
N ARG A 53 5.46 11.25 -14.43
CA ARG A 53 4.29 10.91 -15.23
C ARG A 53 4.53 11.35 -16.68
N PRO A 54 4.35 10.48 -17.69
CA PRO A 54 4.45 10.87 -19.09
C PRO A 54 3.32 11.84 -19.49
N GLU A 55 3.59 12.69 -20.48
CA GLU A 55 2.59 13.57 -21.05
C GLU A 55 1.55 12.78 -21.88
N GLY A 56 0.31 13.26 -21.90
CA GLY A 56 -0.78 12.68 -22.69
C GLY A 56 -1.56 11.54 -22.00
N PRO A 57 -2.39 10.80 -22.78
CA PRO A 57 -3.20 9.70 -22.29
C PRO A 57 -2.34 8.52 -21.79
N VAL A 58 -2.80 7.85 -20.73
CA VAL A 58 -2.13 6.67 -20.17
C VAL A 58 -3.11 5.50 -20.09
N ILE A 59 -2.61 4.29 -20.34
CA ILE A 59 -3.37 3.06 -20.16
C ILE A 59 -3.03 2.49 -18.79
N TRP A 60 -4.06 2.25 -17.96
CA TRP A 60 -3.90 1.58 -16.68
C TRP A 60 -4.03 0.06 -16.87
N ILE A 61 -3.03 -0.67 -16.40
CA ILE A 61 -3.04 -2.14 -16.43
C ILE A 61 -2.98 -2.63 -14.98
N HIS A 62 -3.91 -3.52 -14.62
CA HIS A 62 -3.83 -4.22 -13.35
C HIS A 62 -2.93 -5.44 -13.50
N ALA A 63 -1.71 -5.37 -12.96
CA ALA A 63 -0.75 -6.47 -12.96
C ALA A 63 -0.61 -7.01 -11.53
N ALA A 64 -1.52 -7.90 -11.13
CA ALA A 64 -1.38 -8.68 -9.91
C ALA A 64 -0.52 -9.91 -10.19
N SER A 65 0.45 -10.18 -9.31
CA SER A 65 1.25 -11.40 -9.30
C SER A 65 0.81 -12.27 -8.12
N VAL A 66 0.78 -13.59 -8.30
CA VAL A 66 0.75 -14.56 -7.19
C VAL A 66 2.17 -14.60 -6.60
N GLY A 67 2.38 -13.86 -5.51
CA GLY A 67 3.69 -13.62 -4.90
C GLY A 67 4.35 -14.82 -4.21
#